data_AF-A0A9D9V9V5-F1
#
_entry.id   AF-A0A9D9V9V5-F1
#
_cell.length_a   1.000
_cell.length_b   1.000
_cell.length_c   1.000
_cell.angle_alpha   90.00
_cell.angle_beta   90.00
_cell.angle_gamma   90.00
#
_symmetry.space_group_name_H-M   'P 1'
#
loop_
_entity.id
_entity.type
_entity.pdbx_description
1 polymer ?
#
loop_
_entity_poly.entity_id
_entity_poly.type
_entity_poly.pdbx_seq_one_letter_code
_entity_poly.pdbx_strand_id
1 'polypeptide(L)'
;MQERHKHRNLNFFSYDSQKAVEGAHAGTRTLSDWNRQISAGEGCVYYINGVKLSKLRERKTVVNGREQSQFVEFENVAELKKFYKKNLFNNIPELSAERPRRRRAARKTPNTTASPEVLAKRRAQKMKRKVRAMSRAERIDLAVEQACLHWHQAGIQHATYQHASKYALENFRDIGIPEPKFKVNFNAVKGGVKITEENIIRQWNQNSPTGGQPKKHILSDTEQYYVKTHSTYLFTPETIQVQDLVIDCPEKALAPIFDKRDQAESGNRVSNPFLRTLYSFVASFGSSPSTTETKEIPSIKMQEEAQTTIELPKIKGL
;
A
#
# COMPACT_ATOMS: atom_id res chain seq x y z
N MET A 1 5.23 -1.78 31.63
CA MET A 1 5.85 -1.30 30.38
C MET A 1 5.74 -2.43 29.38
N GLN A 2 4.87 -2.34 28.36
CA GLN A 2 4.78 -3.38 27.31
C GLN A 2 5.99 -3.24 26.37
N GLU A 3 6.63 -4.35 26.02
CA GLU A 3 7.80 -4.35 25.13
C GLU A 3 7.40 -3.98 23.69
N ARG A 4 8.19 -3.12 23.05
CA ARG A 4 8.04 -2.81 21.63
C ARG A 4 8.70 -3.91 20.80
N HIS A 5 7.93 -4.58 19.94
CA HIS A 5 8.45 -5.64 19.08
C HIS A 5 8.93 -5.10 17.73
N LYS A 6 10.07 -5.62 17.28
CA LYS A 6 10.74 -5.19 16.05
C LYS A 6 11.05 -6.40 15.17
N HIS A 7 10.41 -6.46 14.01
CA HIS A 7 10.62 -7.53 13.04
C HIS A 7 11.54 -7.04 11.91
N ARG A 8 12.76 -7.62 11.77
CA ARG A 8 13.78 -7.17 10.79
C ARG A 8 14.04 -8.19 9.68
N ASN A 9 14.47 -7.69 8.52
CA ASN A 9 15.09 -8.46 7.41
C ASN A 9 14.18 -9.54 6.79
N LEU A 10 12.95 -9.16 6.42
CA LEU A 10 11.92 -10.07 5.92
C LEU A 10 11.88 -10.00 4.38
N ASN A 11 12.91 -10.58 3.76
CA ASN A 11 13.22 -10.39 2.34
C ASN A 11 12.57 -11.43 1.42
N PHE A 12 11.44 -11.19 0.73
CA PHE A 12 10.93 -12.21 -0.22
C PHE A 12 10.07 -11.77 -1.42
N PHE A 13 10.39 -10.76 -2.26
CA PHE A 13 9.56 -10.55 -3.48
C PHE A 13 10.36 -10.20 -4.73
N SER A 14 9.75 -10.48 -5.88
CA SER A 14 10.20 -10.14 -7.23
C SER A 14 8.96 -9.83 -8.05
N TYR A 15 8.97 -8.76 -8.84
CA TYR A 15 7.92 -8.58 -9.84
C TYR A 15 7.96 -9.77 -10.79
N ASP A 16 6.91 -10.58 -10.83
CA ASP A 16 6.87 -11.71 -11.75
C ASP A 16 6.75 -11.17 -13.18
N SER A 17 7.72 -11.55 -14.02
CA SER A 17 7.79 -11.04 -15.38
C SER A 17 6.64 -11.63 -16.20
N GLN A 18 5.71 -10.76 -16.58
CA GLN A 18 4.63 -10.92 -17.56
C GLN A 18 3.23 -11.08 -16.95
N LYS A 19 2.37 -10.16 -17.41
CA LYS A 19 0.93 -10.00 -17.13
C LYS A 19 0.60 -9.47 -15.74
N ALA A 20 0.98 -8.21 -15.47
CA ALA A 20 0.11 -7.35 -14.68
C ALA A 20 -1.21 -7.15 -15.47
N VAL A 21 -2.04 -8.18 -15.52
CA VAL A 21 -3.42 -8.10 -15.97
C VAL A 21 -4.19 -7.70 -14.73
N GLU A 22 -4.25 -6.39 -14.54
CA GLU A 22 -5.17 -5.57 -13.74
C GLU A 22 -4.45 -4.22 -13.53
N GLY A 23 -4.75 -3.14 -14.22
CA GLY A 23 -5.69 -2.88 -15.29
C GLY A 23 -5.28 -1.56 -15.94
N ALA A 24 -5.91 -1.22 -17.06
CA ALA A 24 -5.73 0.08 -17.74
C ALA A 24 -5.98 1.31 -16.83
N HIS A 25 -6.38 1.11 -15.57
CA HIS A 25 -6.73 2.11 -14.57
C HIS A 25 -5.80 2.18 -13.36
N ALA A 26 -4.74 1.36 -13.23
CA ALA A 26 -3.85 1.44 -12.07
C ALA A 26 -3.14 2.81 -11.99
N GLY A 27 -2.65 3.32 -13.12
CA GLY A 27 -2.08 4.66 -13.21
C GLY A 27 -3.08 5.77 -12.90
N THR A 28 -4.35 5.61 -13.29
CA THR A 28 -5.40 6.61 -13.01
C THR A 28 -5.86 6.58 -11.55
N ARG A 29 -5.89 5.40 -10.91
CA ARG A 29 -6.11 5.27 -9.46
C ARG A 29 -5.00 5.95 -8.68
N THR A 30 -3.75 5.64 -9.01
CA THR A 30 -2.58 6.29 -8.39
C THR A 30 -2.62 7.81 -8.58
N LEU A 31 -2.97 8.31 -9.77
CA LEU A 31 -3.17 9.74 -10.01
C LEU A 31 -4.24 10.36 -9.08
N SER A 32 -5.43 9.76 -9.06
CA SER A 32 -6.55 10.22 -8.23
C SER A 32 -6.21 10.23 -6.75
N ASP A 33 -5.56 9.16 -6.26
CA ASP A 33 -5.12 9.05 -4.87
C ASP A 33 -4.10 10.13 -4.51
N TRP A 34 -3.13 10.37 -5.38
CA TRP A 34 -2.12 11.41 -5.15
C TRP A 34 -2.72 12.83 -5.14
N ASN A 35 -3.68 13.11 -6.02
CA ASN A 35 -4.43 14.37 -5.99
C ASN A 35 -5.24 14.51 -4.69
N ARG A 36 -5.92 13.44 -4.26
CA ARG A 36 -6.58 13.43 -2.94
C ARG A 36 -5.59 13.73 -1.82
N GLN A 37 -4.38 13.16 -1.84
CA GLN A 37 -3.36 13.43 -0.81
C GLN A 37 -2.83 14.87 -0.84
N ILE A 38 -2.76 15.51 -2.02
CA ILE A 38 -2.40 16.93 -2.12
C ILE A 38 -3.46 17.80 -1.42
N SER A 39 -4.73 17.42 -1.56
CA SER A 39 -5.89 18.17 -1.06
C SER A 39 -6.33 17.81 0.38
N ALA A 40 -5.95 16.64 0.90
CA ALA A 40 -6.45 16.07 2.17
C ALA A 40 -5.99 16.77 3.47
N GLY A 41 -5.12 17.78 3.40
CA GLY A 41 -4.73 18.57 4.59
C GLY A 41 -3.77 17.85 5.56
N GLU A 42 -4.17 17.73 6.84
CA GLU A 42 -3.31 17.25 7.94
C GLU A 42 -3.54 15.79 8.36
N GLY A 43 -4.69 15.19 8.01
CA GLY A 43 -5.02 13.82 8.43
C GLY A 43 -4.13 12.75 7.79
N CYS A 44 -3.59 13.08 6.62
CA CYS A 44 -2.91 12.16 5.71
C CYS A 44 -1.72 12.90 5.08
N VAL A 45 -0.49 12.60 5.50
CA VAL A 45 0.67 13.41 5.07
C VAL A 45 1.72 12.57 4.37
N TYR A 46 1.93 12.89 3.10
CA TYR A 46 2.98 12.32 2.28
C TYR A 46 4.19 13.25 2.24
N TYR A 47 5.38 12.66 2.37
CA TYR A 47 6.66 13.35 2.23
C TYR A 47 7.51 12.66 1.16
N ILE A 48 8.22 13.46 0.37
CA ILE A 48 9.20 13.01 -0.61
C ILE A 48 10.54 13.65 -0.26
N ASN A 49 11.52 12.81 0.09
CA ASN A 49 12.84 13.22 0.57
C ASN A 49 12.75 14.29 1.67
N GLY A 50 11.83 14.08 2.63
CA GLY A 50 11.60 15.02 3.73
C GLY A 50 10.72 16.24 3.42
N VAL A 51 10.33 16.47 2.17
CA VAL A 51 9.47 17.60 1.78
C VAL A 51 8.01 17.15 1.64
N LYS A 52 7.06 17.87 2.27
CA LYS A 52 5.62 17.56 2.17
C LYS A 52 5.15 17.61 0.71
N LEU A 53 4.36 16.62 0.29
CA LEU A 53 3.85 16.50 -1.09
C LEU A 53 3.10 17.75 -1.54
N SER A 54 2.21 18.28 -0.70
CA SER A 54 1.46 19.51 -1.01
C SER A 54 2.38 20.70 -1.29
N LYS A 55 3.50 20.81 -0.56
CA LYS A 55 4.52 21.86 -0.76
C LYS A 55 5.28 21.67 -2.08
N LEU A 56 5.56 20.44 -2.48
CA LEU A 56 6.16 20.14 -3.79
C LEU A 56 5.23 20.44 -4.97
N ARG A 57 3.94 20.63 -4.68
CA ARG A 57 2.87 20.94 -5.63
C ARG A 57 2.23 22.29 -5.35
N GLU A 58 2.90 23.15 -4.60
CA GLU A 58 2.43 24.51 -4.31
C GLU A 58 2.87 25.45 -5.42
N ARG A 59 1.92 26.19 -6.00
CA ARG A 59 2.20 27.31 -6.90
C ARG A 59 1.86 28.59 -6.16
N LYS A 60 2.85 29.47 -6.04
CA LYS A 60 2.67 30.83 -5.55
C LYS A 60 2.23 31.73 -6.69
N THR A 61 1.14 32.46 -6.50
CA THR A 61 0.67 33.51 -7.41
C THR A 61 0.54 34.80 -6.63
N VAL A 62 0.81 35.93 -7.29
CA VAL A 62 0.59 37.25 -6.70
C VAL A 62 -0.73 37.77 -7.22
N VAL A 63 -1.72 37.86 -6.34
CA VAL A 63 -3.03 38.44 -6.66
C VAL A 63 -3.18 39.71 -5.82
N ASN A 64 -3.32 40.85 -6.49
CA ASN A 64 -3.44 42.17 -5.85
C ASN A 64 -2.30 42.48 -4.87
N GLY A 65 -1.06 42.14 -5.24
CA GLY A 65 0.13 42.39 -4.41
C GLY A 65 0.27 41.48 -3.18
N ARG A 66 -0.62 40.49 -2.99
CA ARG A 66 -0.51 39.48 -1.92
C ARG A 66 -0.13 38.13 -2.52
N GLU A 67 0.83 37.45 -1.89
CA GLU A 67 1.14 36.06 -2.23
C GLU A 67 -0.03 35.17 -1.81
N GLN A 68 -0.63 34.49 -2.79
CA GLN A 68 -1.56 33.40 -2.58
C GLN A 68 -0.86 32.10 -2.98
N SER A 69 -1.03 31.07 -2.15
CA SER A 69 -0.48 29.75 -2.43
C SER A 69 -1.64 28.81 -2.76
N GLN A 70 -1.56 28.19 -3.93
CA GLN A 70 -2.55 27.21 -4.38
C GLN A 70 -1.85 25.88 -4.62
N PHE A 71 -2.44 24.80 -4.10
CA PHE A 71 -1.98 23.45 -4.43
C PHE A 71 -2.43 23.07 -5.84
N VAL A 72 -1.53 22.48 -6.61
CA VAL A 72 -1.73 22.10 -8.00
C VAL A 72 -1.77 20.59 -8.11
N GLU A 73 -2.96 20.06 -8.40
CA GLU A 73 -3.16 18.65 -8.70
C GLU A 73 -2.43 18.23 -9.98
N PHE A 74 -2.20 16.93 -10.16
CA PHE A 74 -1.67 16.39 -11.41
C PHE A 74 -2.78 16.30 -12.45
N GLU A 75 -2.52 16.81 -13.65
CA GLU A 75 -3.48 16.81 -14.76
C GLU A 75 -3.66 15.42 -15.36
N ASN A 76 -2.58 14.64 -15.41
CA ASN A 76 -2.57 13.32 -16.03
C ASN A 76 -1.43 12.44 -15.51
N VAL A 77 -1.49 11.16 -15.86
CA VAL A 77 -0.49 10.16 -15.47
C VAL A 77 0.91 10.52 -15.98
N ALA A 78 1.04 11.15 -17.15
CA ALA A 78 2.35 11.54 -17.68
C ALA A 78 3.02 12.61 -16.82
N GLU A 79 2.26 13.58 -16.30
CA GLU A 79 2.75 14.57 -15.34
C GLU A 79 3.20 13.91 -14.03
N LEU A 80 2.39 13.00 -13.48
CA LEU A 80 2.75 12.23 -12.29
C LEU A 80 4.05 11.43 -12.48
N LYS A 81 4.23 10.79 -13.63
CA LYS A 81 5.46 10.07 -13.99
C LYS A 81 6.66 11.02 -14.06
N LYS A 82 6.52 12.20 -14.67
CA LYS A 82 7.57 13.23 -14.68
C LYS A 82 7.92 13.67 -13.26
N PHE A 83 6.92 13.84 -12.41
CA PHE A 83 7.11 14.21 -11.02
C PHE A 83 7.88 13.14 -10.23
N TYR A 84 7.55 11.85 -10.40
CA TYR A 84 8.31 10.74 -9.80
C TYR A 84 9.76 10.72 -10.27
N LYS A 85 10.00 10.87 -11.58
CA LYS A 85 11.36 10.93 -12.14
C LYS A 85 12.16 12.05 -11.49
N LYS A 86 11.62 13.28 -11.48
CA LYS A 86 12.29 14.48 -10.97
C LYS A 86 12.58 14.39 -9.47
N ASN A 87 11.58 14.03 -8.67
CA ASN A 87 11.66 14.17 -7.22
C ASN A 87 12.12 12.90 -6.49
N LEU A 88 12.07 11.73 -7.12
CA LEU A 88 12.45 10.47 -6.48
C LEU A 88 13.55 9.74 -7.27
N PHE A 89 13.22 9.23 -8.45
CA PHE A 89 14.05 8.21 -9.10
C PHE A 89 15.36 8.74 -9.69
N ASN A 90 15.41 10.02 -10.12
CA ASN A 90 16.66 10.63 -10.57
C ASN A 90 17.69 10.81 -9.44
N ASN A 91 17.23 10.88 -8.19
CA ASN A 91 18.07 11.10 -7.02
C ASN A 91 18.68 9.80 -6.47
N ILE A 92 18.44 8.65 -7.11
CA ILE A 92 18.94 7.34 -6.66
C ILE A 92 20.30 7.05 -7.31
N PRO A 93 21.42 7.03 -6.56
CA PRO A 93 22.76 6.88 -7.13
C PRO A 93 23.00 5.53 -7.81
N GLU A 94 22.37 4.44 -7.37
CA GLU A 94 22.68 3.11 -7.91
C GLU A 94 21.85 2.68 -9.12
N LEU A 95 20.76 3.41 -9.40
CA LEU A 95 20.12 3.31 -10.72
C LEU A 95 21.03 3.91 -11.80
N SER A 96 22.09 4.65 -11.44
CA SER A 96 23.07 5.22 -12.36
C SER A 96 24.32 4.38 -12.60
N ALA A 97 24.65 3.42 -11.72
CA ALA A 97 25.87 2.64 -11.86
C ALA A 97 25.70 1.57 -12.96
N GLU A 98 26.45 1.74 -14.05
CA GLU A 98 26.60 0.78 -15.13
C GLU A 98 27.58 -0.31 -14.66
N ARG A 99 27.13 -1.57 -14.53
CA ARG A 99 28.06 -2.67 -14.20
C ARG A 99 28.54 -3.32 -15.50
N PRO A 100 29.85 -3.62 -15.64
CA PRO A 100 30.38 -4.28 -16.83
C PRO A 100 29.68 -5.63 -17.07
N ARG A 101 29.23 -5.86 -18.31
CA ARG A 101 28.68 -7.15 -18.76
C ARG A 101 29.77 -8.22 -18.74
N ARG A 102 29.91 -8.95 -17.62
CA ARG A 102 30.65 -10.23 -17.64
C ARG A 102 29.79 -11.29 -18.32
N ARG A 103 30.11 -11.59 -19.59
CA ARG A 103 29.56 -12.74 -20.33
C ARG A 103 29.97 -14.02 -19.58
N ARG A 104 29.04 -14.64 -18.86
CA ARG A 104 29.18 -16.04 -18.41
C ARG A 104 28.46 -16.94 -19.39
N ALA A 105 29.14 -18.00 -19.83
CA ALA A 105 28.60 -19.01 -20.73
C ALA A 105 27.29 -19.60 -20.17
N ALA A 106 26.31 -19.79 -21.04
CA ALA A 106 25.02 -20.36 -20.70
C ALA A 106 25.19 -21.84 -20.33
N ARG A 107 25.13 -22.16 -19.03
CA ARG A 107 25.08 -23.55 -18.56
C ARG A 107 23.66 -24.07 -18.76
N LYS A 108 23.48 -25.07 -19.63
CA LYS A 108 22.20 -25.78 -19.82
C LYS A 108 21.78 -26.39 -18.48
N THR A 109 20.65 -25.95 -17.92
CA THR A 109 20.03 -26.57 -16.75
C THR A 109 19.16 -27.75 -17.17
N PRO A 110 19.16 -28.87 -16.43
CA PRO A 110 18.32 -30.01 -16.73
C PRO A 110 16.83 -29.66 -16.67
N ASN A 111 16.04 -30.24 -17.57
CA ASN A 111 14.58 -30.23 -17.50
C ASN A 111 14.14 -31.20 -16.40
N THR A 112 13.84 -30.66 -15.23
CA THR A 112 13.17 -31.38 -14.15
C THR A 112 11.92 -30.59 -13.79
N THR A 113 10.80 -31.28 -13.55
CA THR A 113 9.53 -30.69 -13.11
C THR A 113 9.78 -29.92 -11.82
N ALA A 114 9.86 -28.59 -11.93
CA ALA A 114 10.26 -27.73 -10.83
C ALA A 114 9.02 -27.30 -10.02
N SER A 115 9.10 -27.42 -8.70
CA SER A 115 8.08 -26.88 -7.78
C SER A 115 7.79 -25.39 -8.08
N PRO A 116 6.55 -24.90 -7.84
CA PRO A 116 6.19 -23.48 -8.02
C PRO A 116 7.18 -22.50 -7.38
N GLU A 117 7.73 -22.83 -6.22
CA GLU A 117 8.71 -22.00 -5.52
C GLU A 117 10.04 -21.90 -6.28
N VAL A 118 10.49 -23.00 -6.90
CA VAL A 118 11.70 -23.04 -7.71
C VAL A 118 11.51 -22.25 -9.01
N LEU A 119 10.31 -22.30 -9.60
CA LEU A 119 9.96 -21.50 -10.76
C LEU A 119 9.96 -20.00 -10.42
N ALA A 120 9.36 -19.59 -9.31
CA ALA A 120 9.38 -18.20 -8.83
C ALA A 120 10.82 -17.70 -8.60
N LYS A 121 11.68 -18.50 -7.96
CA LYS A 121 13.11 -18.17 -7.77
C LYS A 121 13.85 -18.00 -9.10
N ARG A 122 13.60 -18.87 -10.09
CA ARG A 122 14.19 -18.77 -11.43
C ARG A 122 13.72 -17.51 -12.17
N ARG A 123 12.42 -17.18 -12.10
CA ARG A 123 11.85 -15.95 -12.69
C ARG A 123 12.43 -14.70 -12.06
N ALA A 124 12.50 -14.64 -10.73
CA ALA A 124 13.14 -13.56 -10.01
C ALA A 124 14.60 -13.34 -10.42
N GLN A 125 15.35 -14.44 -10.59
CA GLN A 125 16.73 -14.35 -11.06
C GLN A 125 16.81 -13.85 -12.52
N LYS A 126 15.88 -14.26 -13.39
CA LYS A 126 15.79 -13.77 -14.77
C LYS A 126 15.48 -12.27 -14.81
N MET A 127 14.53 -11.81 -14.00
CA MET A 127 14.19 -10.38 -13.90
C MET A 127 15.38 -9.56 -13.40
N LYS A 128 16.07 -10.00 -12.34
CA LYS A 128 17.31 -9.36 -11.86
C LYS A 128 18.37 -9.26 -12.94
N ARG A 129 18.55 -10.30 -13.77
CA ARG A 129 19.50 -10.26 -14.90
C ARG A 129 19.06 -9.27 -15.98
N LYS A 130 17.77 -9.23 -16.30
CA LYS A 130 17.18 -8.29 -17.27
C LYS A 130 17.39 -6.85 -16.82
N VAL A 131 17.02 -6.51 -15.59
CA VAL A 131 17.14 -5.15 -15.05
C VAL A 131 18.61 -4.71 -14.93
N ARG A 132 19.52 -5.62 -14.58
CA ARG A 132 20.97 -5.33 -14.61
C ARG A 132 21.52 -5.06 -16.01
N ALA A 133 20.85 -5.52 -17.06
CA ALA A 133 21.26 -5.29 -18.44
C ALA A 133 20.64 -4.03 -19.06
N MET A 134 19.70 -3.38 -18.36
CA MET A 134 19.06 -2.13 -18.76
C MET A 134 19.97 -0.92 -18.50
N SER A 135 19.84 0.07 -19.37
CA SER A 135 20.40 1.41 -19.16
C SER A 135 19.80 2.08 -17.92
N ARG A 136 20.43 3.17 -17.45
CA ARG A 136 19.90 4.01 -16.37
C ARG A 136 18.48 4.49 -16.67
N ALA A 137 18.24 5.01 -17.88
CA ALA A 137 16.95 5.56 -18.28
C ALA A 137 15.85 4.49 -18.23
N GLU A 138 16.10 3.30 -18.79
CA GLU A 138 15.16 2.18 -18.77
C GLU A 138 14.85 1.70 -17.35
N ARG A 139 15.84 1.69 -16.44
CA ARG A 139 15.62 1.31 -15.04
C ARG A 139 14.76 2.33 -14.30
N ILE A 140 14.95 3.62 -14.57
CA ILE A 140 14.12 4.69 -14.00
C ILE A 140 12.70 4.59 -14.53
N ASP A 141 12.53 4.39 -15.84
CA ASP A 141 11.22 4.21 -16.45
C ASP A 141 10.48 3.01 -15.87
N LEU A 142 11.15 1.86 -15.75
CA LEU A 142 10.59 0.70 -15.09
C LEU A 142 10.17 1.00 -13.64
N ALA A 143 11.01 1.67 -12.86
CA ALA A 143 10.70 2.02 -11.47
C ALA A 143 9.47 2.93 -11.36
N VAL A 144 9.34 3.87 -12.30
CA VAL A 144 8.20 4.80 -12.39
C VAL A 144 6.92 4.07 -12.75
N GLU A 145 6.97 3.13 -13.71
CA GLU A 145 5.81 2.29 -14.02
C GLU A 145 5.39 1.45 -12.80
N GLN A 146 6.34 0.82 -12.12
CA GLN A 146 6.06 0.05 -10.91
C GLN A 146 5.47 0.93 -9.79
N ALA A 147 5.93 2.18 -9.65
CA ALA A 147 5.35 3.12 -8.71
C ALA A 147 3.90 3.47 -9.08
N CYS A 148 3.61 3.73 -10.36
CA CYS A 148 2.24 3.95 -10.83
C CYS A 148 1.32 2.74 -10.61
N LEU A 149 1.86 1.53 -10.61
CA LEU A 149 1.08 0.31 -10.36
C LEU A 149 0.83 0.07 -8.87
N HIS A 150 1.75 0.46 -7.99
CA HIS A 150 1.73 0.02 -6.59
C HIS A 150 1.54 1.14 -5.56
N TRP A 151 1.60 2.42 -5.95
CA TRP A 151 1.51 3.56 -5.02
C TRP A 151 0.11 4.22 -5.01
N HIS A 152 -0.95 3.41 -4.91
CA HIS A 152 -2.35 3.83 -4.74
C HIS A 152 -2.87 3.56 -3.30
N GLN A 153 -4.08 3.96 -2.93
CA GLN A 153 -4.61 3.90 -1.55
C GLN A 153 -4.73 2.46 -1.01
N ALA A 154 -4.95 1.49 -1.89
CA ALA A 154 -4.88 0.06 -1.59
C ALA A 154 -3.49 -0.55 -1.87
N GLY A 155 -2.49 0.28 -2.08
CA GLY A 155 -1.13 -0.08 -2.45
C GLY A 155 -0.19 -0.21 -1.26
N ILE A 156 1.10 -0.32 -1.54
CA ILE A 156 2.13 -0.67 -0.56
C ILE A 156 2.23 0.32 0.61
N GLN A 157 1.97 1.61 0.36
CA GLN A 157 2.11 2.68 1.35
C GLN A 157 0.95 2.75 2.36
N HIS A 158 -0.02 1.84 2.25
CA HIS A 158 -1.10 1.63 3.22
C HIS A 158 -1.24 0.16 3.62
N ALA A 159 -0.27 -0.68 3.25
CA ALA A 159 -0.40 -2.13 3.36
C ALA A 159 -0.65 -2.57 4.80
N THR A 160 -0.03 -1.91 5.78
CA THR A 160 -0.17 -2.30 7.19
C THR A 160 -1.59 -2.10 7.68
N TYR A 161 -2.15 -0.90 7.46
CA TYR A 161 -3.50 -0.58 7.91
C TYR A 161 -4.57 -1.34 7.10
N GLN A 162 -4.47 -1.34 5.77
CA GLN A 162 -5.44 -2.02 4.90
C GLN A 162 -5.54 -3.50 5.28
N HIS A 163 -4.39 -4.12 5.55
CA HIS A 163 -4.35 -5.50 5.95
C HIS A 163 -4.91 -5.73 7.35
N ALA A 164 -4.57 -4.89 8.33
CA ALA A 164 -5.14 -4.98 9.68
C ALA A 164 -6.66 -4.82 9.69
N SER A 165 -7.17 -3.85 8.92
CA SER A 165 -8.61 -3.58 8.78
C SER A 165 -9.32 -4.77 8.15
N LYS A 166 -8.75 -5.34 7.07
CA LYS A 166 -9.28 -6.56 6.43
C LYS A 166 -9.25 -7.76 7.37
N TYR A 167 -8.13 -7.99 8.06
CA TYR A 167 -7.98 -9.10 9.01
C TYR A 167 -8.99 -8.98 10.17
N ALA A 168 -9.19 -7.76 10.69
CA ALA A 168 -10.22 -7.48 11.69
C ALA A 168 -11.62 -7.81 11.17
N LEU A 169 -11.98 -7.34 9.97
CA LEU A 169 -13.29 -7.61 9.37
C LEU A 169 -13.57 -9.12 9.21
N GLU A 170 -12.55 -9.89 8.83
CA GLU A 170 -12.67 -11.34 8.59
C GLU A 170 -12.71 -12.17 9.87
N ASN A 171 -11.97 -11.76 10.91
CA ASN A 171 -11.70 -12.59 12.10
C ASN A 171 -12.29 -12.04 13.41
N PHE A 172 -12.61 -10.75 13.47
CA PHE A 172 -13.05 -10.00 14.65
C PHE A 172 -14.23 -9.09 14.30
N ARG A 173 -15.39 -9.68 13.98
CA ARG A 173 -16.58 -8.93 13.50
C ARG A 173 -17.09 -7.89 14.50
N ASP A 174 -16.79 -8.09 15.78
CA ASP A 174 -17.09 -7.19 16.88
C ASP A 174 -16.11 -6.00 16.99
N ILE A 175 -15.07 -5.93 16.16
CA ILE A 175 -14.08 -4.85 16.17
C ILE A 175 -14.05 -4.15 14.81
N GLY A 176 -14.36 -2.85 14.81
CA GLY A 176 -14.13 -1.96 13.68
C GLY A 176 -12.88 -1.11 13.90
N ILE A 177 -11.99 -1.05 12.90
CA ILE A 177 -10.81 -0.19 12.92
C ILE A 177 -11.00 0.92 11.87
N PRO A 178 -11.34 2.14 12.29
CA PRO A 178 -11.42 3.29 11.40
C PRO A 178 -10.04 3.66 10.81
N GLU A 179 -10.07 4.52 9.79
CA GLU A 179 -8.85 5.02 9.15
C GLU A 179 -7.94 5.73 10.19
N PRO A 180 -6.66 5.36 10.26
CA PRO A 180 -5.71 5.96 11.19
C PRO A 180 -5.29 7.35 10.71
N LYS A 181 -4.70 8.13 11.62
CA LYS A 181 -3.79 9.19 11.17
C LYS A 181 -2.55 8.51 10.60
N PHE A 182 -2.23 8.76 9.34
CA PHE A 182 -1.07 8.16 8.70
C PHE A 182 -0.07 9.18 8.18
N LYS A 183 1.19 8.78 8.20
CA LYS A 183 2.32 9.51 7.62
C LYS A 183 3.12 8.56 6.74
N VAL A 184 3.35 8.96 5.49
CA VAL A 184 4.16 8.19 4.54
C VAL A 184 5.34 9.03 4.10
N ASN A 185 6.56 8.47 4.18
CA ASN A 185 7.75 9.12 3.63
C ASN A 185 8.37 8.24 2.53
N PHE A 186 8.59 8.84 1.38
CA PHE A 186 9.34 8.26 0.26
C PHE A 186 10.73 8.90 0.24
N ASN A 187 11.78 8.13 0.47
CA ASN A 187 13.14 8.63 0.48
C ASN A 187 13.98 7.89 -0.56
N ALA A 188 14.57 8.61 -1.50
CA ALA A 188 15.58 8.07 -2.40
C ALA A 188 16.79 7.63 -1.56
N VAL A 189 17.16 6.36 -1.68
CA VAL A 189 18.27 5.76 -0.95
C VAL A 189 19.14 4.95 -1.91
N LYS A 190 20.32 4.53 -1.43
CA LYS A 190 21.15 3.57 -2.14
C LYS A 190 20.33 2.30 -2.44
N GLY A 191 20.17 1.98 -3.73
CA GLY A 191 19.49 0.78 -4.21
C GLY A 191 17.98 0.92 -4.52
N GLY A 192 17.34 2.05 -4.21
CA GLY A 192 15.90 2.21 -4.47
C GLY A 192 15.23 3.37 -3.73
N VAL A 193 13.94 3.24 -3.47
CA VAL A 193 13.15 4.16 -2.64
C VAL A 193 12.80 3.46 -1.33
N LYS A 194 13.22 4.04 -0.21
CA LYS A 194 12.78 3.62 1.12
C LYS A 194 11.43 4.27 1.39
N ILE A 195 10.41 3.45 1.59
CA ILE A 195 9.06 3.90 1.95
C ILE A 195 8.87 3.59 3.43
N THR A 196 8.61 4.61 4.24
CA THR A 196 8.22 4.41 5.64
C THR A 196 6.75 4.79 5.80
N GLU A 197 5.96 3.90 6.38
CA GLU A 197 4.55 4.08 6.71
C GLU A 197 4.43 4.12 8.23
N GLU A 198 3.83 5.17 8.77
CA GLU A 198 3.43 5.25 10.18
C GLU A 198 1.91 5.35 10.25
N ASN A 199 1.27 4.48 11.03
CA ASN A 199 -0.16 4.56 11.31
C ASN A 199 -0.37 4.72 12.82
N ILE A 200 -1.20 5.69 13.19
CA ILE A 200 -1.60 5.96 14.57
C ILE A 200 -3.12 5.80 14.68
N ILE A 201 -3.54 4.75 15.38
CA ILE A 201 -4.95 4.44 15.64
C ILE A 201 -5.32 5.00 17.01
N ARG A 202 -6.16 6.04 17.01
CA ARG A 202 -6.68 6.71 18.21
C ARG A 202 -8.16 6.46 18.43
N GLN A 203 -8.78 5.70 17.53
CA GLN A 203 -10.17 5.33 17.59
C GLN A 203 -10.38 3.90 17.14
N TRP A 204 -11.31 3.20 17.77
CA TRP A 204 -11.82 1.92 17.31
C TRP A 204 -13.27 1.74 17.76
N ASN A 205 -13.99 0.83 17.11
CA ASN A 205 -15.39 0.57 17.37
C ASN A 205 -15.54 -0.84 17.92
N GLN A 206 -16.31 -0.98 19.00
CA GLN A 206 -16.81 -2.27 19.44
C GLN A 206 -18.23 -2.44 18.88
N ASN A 207 -18.38 -3.29 17.88
CA ASN A 207 -19.66 -3.59 17.25
C ASN A 207 -20.45 -4.55 18.13
N SER A 208 -21.75 -4.30 18.29
CA SER A 208 -22.61 -5.23 19.02
C SER A 208 -22.86 -6.48 18.18
N PRO A 209 -22.70 -7.69 18.73
CA PRO A 209 -23.08 -8.93 18.06
C PRO A 209 -24.57 -8.98 17.68
N THR A 210 -25.40 -8.21 18.39
CA THR A 210 -26.86 -8.18 18.20
C THR A 210 -27.34 -7.03 17.30
N GLY A 211 -26.45 -6.33 16.60
CA GLY A 211 -26.82 -5.27 15.65
C GLY A 211 -27.14 -3.91 16.28
N GLY A 212 -26.83 -3.72 17.56
CA GLY A 212 -26.92 -2.41 18.23
C GLY A 212 -25.86 -1.40 17.75
N GLN A 213 -26.05 -0.13 18.12
CA GLN A 213 -25.11 0.95 17.79
C GLN A 213 -23.69 0.62 18.28
N PRO A 214 -22.65 0.78 17.44
CA PRO A 214 -21.28 0.47 17.83
C PRO A 214 -20.80 1.42 18.92
N LYS A 215 -20.18 0.87 19.96
CA LYS A 215 -19.52 1.66 21.01
C LYS A 215 -18.21 2.21 20.45
N LYS A 216 -18.10 3.53 20.39
CA LYS A 216 -16.90 4.21 19.91
C LYS A 216 -15.91 4.42 21.06
N HIS A 217 -14.69 3.96 20.87
CA HIS A 217 -13.56 4.22 21.75
C HIS A 217 -12.69 5.29 21.10
N ILE A 218 -12.63 6.50 21.66
CA ILE A 218 -11.90 7.64 21.06
C ILE A 218 -11.01 8.26 22.15
N LEU A 219 -9.73 8.43 21.84
CA LEU A 219 -8.80 9.15 22.70
C LEU A 219 -8.85 10.65 22.39
N SER A 220 -8.99 11.48 23.42
CA SER A 220 -8.95 12.94 23.31
C SER A 220 -7.51 13.47 23.20
N ASP A 221 -6.60 12.94 24.00
CA ASP A 221 -5.18 13.32 24.06
C ASP A 221 -4.43 12.89 22.79
N THR A 222 -3.83 13.86 22.09
CA THR A 222 -3.13 13.66 20.81
C THR A 222 -1.89 12.80 20.91
N GLU A 223 -1.29 12.71 22.09
CA GLU A 223 -0.10 11.89 22.34
C GLU A 223 -0.46 10.43 22.62
N GLN A 224 -1.72 10.15 22.97
CA GLN A 224 -2.19 8.79 23.25
C GLN A 224 -2.68 8.08 21.99
N TYR A 225 -2.45 6.77 21.95
CA TYR A 225 -2.87 5.87 20.88
C TYR A 225 -3.23 4.49 21.42
N TYR A 226 -4.12 3.80 20.73
CA TYR A 226 -4.43 2.39 20.99
C TYR A 226 -3.48 1.46 20.24
N VAL A 227 -3.06 1.87 19.03
CA VAL A 227 -2.07 1.16 18.22
C VAL A 227 -1.24 2.17 17.45
N LYS A 228 0.07 1.95 17.43
CA LYS A 228 1.01 2.63 16.55
C LYS A 228 1.81 1.60 15.77
N THR A 229 1.84 1.73 14.46
CA THR A 229 2.67 0.89 13.58
C THR A 229 3.69 1.74 12.84
N HIS A 230 4.87 1.18 12.61
CA HIS A 230 5.90 1.76 11.78
C HIS A 230 6.48 0.68 10.87
N SER A 231 6.19 0.80 9.58
CA SER A 231 6.62 -0.14 8.55
C SER A 231 7.65 0.52 7.64
N THR A 232 8.71 -0.21 7.32
CA THR A 232 9.72 0.21 6.36
C THR A 232 9.76 -0.77 5.21
N TYR A 233 9.61 -0.25 4.00
CA TYR A 233 9.73 -0.98 2.75
C TYR A 233 10.91 -0.45 1.94
N LEU A 234 11.58 -1.34 1.21
CA LEU A 234 12.51 -0.98 0.14
C LEU A 234 11.87 -1.32 -1.19
N PHE A 235 11.60 -0.29 -1.98
CA PHE A 235 11.08 -0.38 -3.33
C PHE A 235 12.23 -0.25 -4.33
N THR A 236 12.39 -1.24 -5.20
CA THR A 236 13.35 -1.24 -6.31
C THR A 236 12.62 -1.51 -7.62
N PRO A 237 13.28 -1.35 -8.79
CA PRO A 237 12.68 -1.72 -10.08
C PRO A 237 12.43 -3.23 -10.22
N GLU A 238 13.04 -4.07 -9.37
CA GLU A 238 12.88 -5.53 -9.40
C GLU A 238 11.97 -6.07 -8.30
N THR A 239 11.86 -5.39 -7.16
CA THR A 239 11.27 -5.96 -5.95
C THR A 239 10.68 -4.89 -5.04
N ILE A 240 9.69 -5.27 -4.23
CA ILE A 240 9.31 -4.58 -2.99
C ILE A 240 9.75 -5.47 -1.84
N GLN A 241 10.37 -4.93 -0.80
CA GLN A 241 10.85 -5.72 0.34
C GLN A 241 10.41 -5.07 1.65
N VAL A 242 9.84 -5.84 2.58
CA VAL A 242 9.56 -5.38 3.94
C VAL A 242 10.88 -5.47 4.74
N GLN A 243 11.45 -4.33 5.09
CA GLN A 243 12.71 -4.28 5.83
C GLN A 243 12.50 -4.36 7.34
N ASP A 244 11.48 -3.65 7.82
CA ASP A 244 11.21 -3.47 9.24
C ASP A 244 9.71 -3.30 9.48
N LEU A 245 9.21 -3.87 10.56
CA LEU A 245 7.87 -3.60 11.08
C LEU A 245 7.93 -3.55 12.60
N VAL A 246 7.54 -2.40 13.13
CA VAL A 246 7.41 -2.15 14.56
C VAL A 246 5.94 -1.94 14.88
N ILE A 247 5.44 -2.65 15.87
CA ILE A 247 4.06 -2.56 16.35
C ILE A 247 4.11 -2.24 17.84
N ASP A 248 3.38 -1.21 18.23
CA ASP A 248 3.17 -0.80 19.61
C ASP A 248 1.66 -0.77 19.86
N CYS A 249 1.14 -1.74 20.61
CA CYS A 249 -0.30 -1.95 20.80
C CYS A 249 -0.65 -1.97 22.30
N PRO A 250 -0.80 -0.80 22.93
CA PRO A 250 -1.24 -0.70 24.32
C PRO A 250 -2.63 -1.31 24.58
N GLU A 251 -3.53 -1.25 23.58
CA GLU A 251 -4.91 -1.72 23.70
C GLU A 251 -5.02 -3.23 23.60
N LYS A 252 -5.38 -3.88 24.72
CA LYS A 252 -5.50 -5.34 24.79
C LYS A 252 -6.55 -5.89 23.84
N ALA A 253 -7.65 -5.17 23.61
CA ALA A 253 -8.70 -5.60 22.68
C ALA A 253 -8.21 -5.67 21.22
N LEU A 254 -7.22 -4.85 20.84
CA LEU A 254 -6.67 -4.80 19.49
C LEU A 254 -5.42 -5.67 19.32
N ALA A 255 -4.79 -6.12 20.41
CA ALA A 255 -3.62 -6.98 20.36
C ALA A 255 -3.82 -8.25 19.49
N PRO A 256 -4.95 -8.98 19.52
CA PRO A 256 -5.14 -10.14 18.64
C PRO A 256 -5.08 -9.84 17.13
N ILE A 257 -5.31 -8.59 16.73
CA ILE A 257 -5.29 -8.13 15.33
C ILE A 257 -3.86 -7.74 14.91
N PHE A 258 -3.16 -7.00 15.76
CA PHE A 258 -1.86 -6.40 15.42
C PHE A 258 -0.66 -7.15 16.00
N ASP A 259 -0.82 -7.74 17.17
CA ASP A 259 0.25 -8.34 17.98
C ASP A 259 -0.25 -9.62 18.67
N LYS A 260 -0.52 -10.65 17.86
CA LYS A 260 -0.88 -11.97 18.37
C LYS A 260 0.37 -12.62 18.96
N ARG A 261 0.63 -12.32 20.24
CA ARG A 261 1.63 -13.00 21.05
C ARG A 261 1.17 -14.43 21.31
N ASP A 262 1.76 -15.41 20.63
CA ASP A 262 1.83 -16.77 21.19
C ASP A 262 3.03 -16.77 22.15
N GLN A 263 2.77 -16.87 23.45
CA GLN A 263 3.82 -16.87 24.49
C GLN A 263 4.82 -18.04 24.39
N ALA A 264 4.65 -18.96 23.43
CA ALA A 264 5.41 -20.20 23.32
C ALA A 264 6.51 -20.19 22.23
N GLU A 265 6.56 -19.22 21.30
CA GLU A 265 7.48 -19.31 20.16
C GLU A 265 8.37 -18.08 20.00
N SER A 266 9.33 -17.92 20.91
CA SER A 266 10.44 -16.96 20.77
C SER A 266 11.51 -17.40 19.75
N GLY A 267 11.33 -18.53 19.06
CA GLY A 267 12.32 -19.10 18.12
C GLY A 267 11.96 -19.04 16.63
N ASN A 268 10.67 -19.00 16.25
CA ASN A 268 10.24 -19.05 14.85
C ASN A 268 9.72 -17.68 14.37
N ARG A 269 10.48 -17.04 13.49
CA ARG A 269 10.29 -15.65 13.00
C ARG A 269 8.98 -15.36 12.23
N VAL A 270 8.06 -16.32 12.11
CA VAL A 270 6.81 -16.16 11.33
C VAL A 270 5.61 -16.85 12.01
N SER A 271 5.55 -16.85 13.35
CA SER A 271 4.36 -17.37 14.07
C SER A 271 3.22 -16.36 14.15
N ASN A 272 3.50 -15.04 14.07
CA ASN A 272 2.44 -14.02 14.11
C ASN A 272 1.59 -14.07 12.81
N PRO A 273 0.29 -14.42 12.88
CA PRO A 273 -0.59 -14.53 11.71
C PRO A 273 -0.75 -13.22 10.96
N PHE A 274 -0.73 -12.07 11.65
CA PHE A 274 -0.78 -10.75 11.04
C PHE A 274 0.42 -10.51 10.13
N LEU A 275 1.63 -10.85 10.60
CA LEU A 275 2.84 -10.72 9.78
C LEU A 275 2.78 -11.66 8.56
N ARG A 276 2.42 -12.93 8.78
CA ARG A 276 2.30 -13.92 7.69
C ARG A 276 1.34 -13.43 6.60
N THR A 277 0.20 -12.89 7.00
CA THR A 277 -0.84 -12.43 6.08
C THR A 277 -0.50 -11.09 5.43
N LEU A 278 0.14 -10.16 6.16
CA LEU A 278 0.71 -8.94 5.58
C LEU A 278 1.76 -9.27 4.52
N TYR A 279 2.61 -10.29 4.75
CA TYR A 279 3.54 -10.76 3.72
C TYR A 279 2.82 -11.30 2.51
N SER A 280 1.78 -12.12 2.69
CA SER A 280 0.98 -12.64 1.56
C SER A 280 0.29 -11.51 0.78
N PHE A 281 -0.21 -10.49 1.48
CA PHE A 281 -0.79 -9.31 0.85
C PHE A 281 0.25 -8.55 0.04
N VAL A 282 1.43 -8.25 0.62
CA VAL A 282 2.52 -7.61 -0.11
C VAL A 282 3.02 -8.49 -1.27
N ALA A 283 2.99 -9.82 -1.12
CA ALA A 283 3.34 -10.79 -2.16
C ALA A 283 2.40 -10.74 -3.36
N SER A 284 1.11 -10.49 -3.13
CA SER A 284 0.13 -10.37 -4.21
C SER A 284 0.40 -9.18 -5.12
N PHE A 285 1.09 -8.13 -4.65
CA PHE A 285 1.57 -7.07 -5.55
C PHE A 285 2.63 -7.55 -6.53
N GLY A 286 3.40 -8.59 -6.18
CA GLY A 286 4.45 -9.16 -7.04
C GLY A 286 4.00 -10.33 -7.91
N SER A 287 2.83 -10.93 -7.61
CA SER A 287 2.37 -12.20 -8.19
C SER A 287 0.99 -12.02 -8.79
N SER A 288 0.87 -12.14 -10.12
CA SER A 288 -0.45 -12.24 -10.75
C SER A 288 -1.13 -13.55 -10.32
N PRO A 289 -2.45 -13.54 -10.05
CA PRO A 289 -3.18 -14.78 -9.86
C PRO A 289 -3.07 -15.61 -11.15
N SER A 290 -2.72 -16.88 -11.01
CA SER A 290 -3.02 -17.86 -12.06
C SER A 290 -4.54 -17.94 -12.15
N THR A 291 -5.09 -17.77 -13.35
CA THR A 291 -6.50 -17.99 -13.67
C THR A 291 -6.99 -19.29 -13.05
N THR A 292 -7.72 -19.20 -11.94
CA THR A 292 -8.71 -20.20 -11.56
C THR A 292 -10.01 -19.80 -12.26
N GLU A 293 -10.54 -20.75 -13.02
CA GLU A 293 -11.79 -20.68 -13.76
C GLU A 293 -12.88 -19.96 -12.96
N THR A 294 -13.36 -18.85 -13.51
CA THR A 294 -14.59 -18.20 -13.09
C THR A 294 -15.73 -19.19 -13.32
N LYS A 295 -16.17 -19.89 -12.27
CA LYS A 295 -17.52 -20.48 -12.29
C LYS A 295 -18.49 -19.31 -12.28
N GLU A 296 -19.20 -19.15 -13.39
CA GLU A 296 -20.27 -18.19 -13.58
C GLU A 296 -21.26 -18.28 -12.40
N ILE A 297 -21.41 -17.17 -11.69
CA ILE A 297 -22.55 -16.96 -10.79
C ILE A 297 -23.71 -16.48 -11.68
N PRO A 298 -24.89 -17.11 -11.67
CA PRO A 298 -26.00 -16.72 -12.53
C PRO A 298 -26.44 -15.29 -12.22
N SER A 299 -26.54 -14.49 -13.26
CA SER A 299 -27.09 -13.13 -13.24
C SER A 299 -28.55 -13.16 -12.81
N ILE A 300 -28.86 -12.62 -11.62
CA ILE A 300 -30.23 -12.35 -11.20
C ILE A 300 -30.70 -11.12 -11.99
N LYS A 301 -31.61 -11.35 -12.95
CA LYS A 301 -32.39 -10.29 -13.59
C LYS A 301 -33.30 -9.65 -12.55
N MET A 302 -33.04 -8.40 -12.16
CA MET A 302 -34.06 -7.56 -11.54
C MET A 302 -34.97 -7.04 -12.65
N GLN A 303 -36.21 -7.50 -12.64
CA GLN A 303 -37.30 -6.97 -13.46
C GLN A 303 -37.72 -5.61 -12.89
N GLU A 304 -37.96 -4.67 -13.81
CA GLU A 304 -38.69 -3.43 -13.58
C GLU A 304 -40.11 -3.76 -13.11
N GLU A 305 -40.54 -3.17 -12.00
CA GLU A 305 -41.97 -2.98 -11.74
C GLU A 305 -42.26 -1.55 -11.24
N ALA A 306 -43.06 -0.89 -12.08
CA ALA A 306 -43.89 0.29 -11.97
C ALA A 306 -43.93 1.09 -10.65
N GLN A 307 -43.64 2.38 -10.79
CA GLN A 307 -44.08 3.45 -9.91
C GLN A 307 -45.62 3.46 -9.83
N THR A 308 -46.16 3.24 -8.63
CA THR A 308 -47.56 3.54 -8.32
C THR A 308 -47.59 4.84 -7.54
N THR A 309 -48.13 5.89 -8.16
CA THR A 309 -48.41 7.20 -7.57
C THR A 309 -49.47 7.04 -6.48
N ILE A 310 -49.11 7.36 -5.22
CA ILE A 310 -50.08 7.49 -4.13
C ILE A 310 -50.43 8.98 -4.00
N GLU A 311 -51.65 9.35 -4.38
CA GLU A 311 -52.24 10.65 -4.08
C GLU A 311 -52.62 10.72 -2.59
N LEU A 312 -52.15 11.77 -1.91
CA LEU A 312 -52.55 12.11 -0.54
C LEU A 312 -53.91 12.83 -0.55
N PRO A 313 -54.87 12.45 0.33
CA PRO A 313 -56.14 13.16 0.42
C PRO A 313 -55.99 14.52 1.13
N LYS A 314 -56.57 15.54 0.50
CA LYS A 314 -56.74 16.91 1.03
C LYS A 314 -57.68 16.89 2.25
N ILE A 315 -57.15 17.24 3.42
CA ILE A 315 -57.96 17.54 4.60
C ILE A 315 -58.53 18.96 4.43
N LYS A 316 -59.86 19.07 4.36
CA LYS A 316 -60.60 20.34 4.45
C LYS A 316 -61.01 20.57 5.91
N GLY A 317 -60.63 21.75 6.40
CA GLY A 317 -61.28 22.58 7.44
C GLY A 317 -61.99 21.93 8.62
N LEU A 318 -61.44 22.17 9.81
CA LEU A 318 -62.08 22.90 10.92
C LEU A 318 -60.96 23.52 11.78
#